data_AF-A0A2V7GC79-F1
#
_entry.id   AF-A0A2V7GC79-F1
#
_cell.length_a   1.000
_cell.length_b   1.000
_cell.length_c   1.000
_cell.angle_alpha   90.00
_cell.angle_beta   90.00
_cell.angle_gamma   90.00
#
_symmetry.space_group_name_H-M   'P 1'
#
loop_
_entity.id
_entity.type
_entity.pdbx_description
1 polymer ?
#
loop_
_entity_poly.entity_id
_entity_poly.type
_entity_poly.pdbx_seq_one_letter_code
_entity_poly.pdbx_strand_id
1 'polypeptide(L)'
;MRSPDTLTGIVRAEDVDGIDSVWITVDTLRVGDDGFFEQTYQSRFRFPIRTGYVLGDRILVRLQARDVMGFTGVRDTVVIVRGP
;
A
#
# COMPACT_ATOMS: atom_id res chain seq x y z
N MET A 1 -15.31 6.86 -22.04
CA MET A 1 -14.12 6.42 -21.29
C MET A 1 -14.63 5.71 -20.03
N ARG A 2 -14.32 4.43 -19.80
CA ARG A 2 -14.72 3.75 -18.54
C ARG A 2 -13.76 4.19 -17.43
N SER A 3 -14.28 4.41 -16.21
CA SER A 3 -13.44 4.65 -15.03
C SER A 3 -12.52 3.44 -14.83
N PRO A 4 -11.23 3.62 -14.49
CA PRO A 4 -10.37 2.50 -14.12
C PRO A 4 -10.94 1.80 -12.89
N ASP A 5 -10.67 0.50 -12.79
CA ASP A 5 -10.89 -0.25 -11.56
C ASP A 5 -9.97 0.31 -10.46
N THR A 6 -10.37 0.14 -9.20
CA THR A 6 -9.59 0.68 -8.07
C THR A 6 -9.37 -0.34 -6.99
N LEU A 7 -8.14 -0.41 -6.49
CA LEU A 7 -7.80 -1.11 -5.25
C LEU A 7 -7.80 -0.12 -4.09
N THR A 8 -8.52 -0.45 -3.02
CA THR A 8 -8.53 0.35 -1.78
C THR A 8 -8.18 -0.51 -0.59
N GLY A 9 -7.59 0.11 0.42
CA GLY A 9 -7.26 -0.57 1.68
C GLY A 9 -6.80 0.43 2.72
N ILE A 10 -6.43 -0.10 3.89
CA ILE A 10 -5.83 0.64 4.98
C ILE A 10 -4.43 0.08 5.17
N VAL A 11 -3.45 0.96 5.28
CA VAL A 11 -2.10 0.62 5.73
C VAL A 11 -1.94 1.10 7.17
N ARG A 12 -1.23 0.31 7.97
CA ARG A 12 -0.82 0.67 9.32
C ARG A 12 0.64 0.28 9.52
N ALA A 13 1.42 1.19 10.09
CA ALA A 13 2.79 0.96 10.50
C ALA A 13 2.97 1.49 11.93
N GLU A 14 3.72 0.75 12.75
CA GLU A 14 4.02 1.12 14.13
C GLU A 14 5.50 0.91 14.39
N ASP A 15 6.10 1.90 15.03
CA ASP A 15 7.45 1.83 15.54
C ASP A 15 7.56 2.71 16.78
N VAL A 16 8.27 2.24 17.82
CA VAL A 16 8.43 2.98 19.08
C VAL A 16 9.29 4.24 18.91
N ASP A 17 10.19 4.23 17.94
CA ASP A 17 11.05 5.36 17.62
C ASP A 17 10.31 6.39 16.74
N GLY A 18 9.25 5.96 16.05
CA GLY A 18 8.42 6.80 15.18
C GLY A 18 8.62 6.50 13.70
N ILE A 19 7.59 6.80 12.90
CA ILE A 19 7.58 6.55 11.46
C ILE A 19 8.02 7.80 10.71
N ASP A 20 9.06 7.69 9.90
CA ASP A 20 9.52 8.74 8.99
C ASP A 20 8.63 8.78 7.74
N SER A 21 8.47 7.64 7.06
CA SER A 21 7.81 7.59 5.76
C SER A 21 7.23 6.22 5.45
N VAL A 22 6.13 6.20 4.70
CA VAL A 22 5.44 4.96 4.28
C VAL A 22 5.23 4.98 2.78
N TRP A 23 5.43 3.83 2.12
CA TRP A 23 5.14 3.64 0.71
C TRP A 23 4.27 2.42 0.47
N ILE A 24 3.38 2.56 -0.50
CA ILE A 24 2.57 1.48 -1.03
C ILE A 24 2.85 1.37 -2.52
N THR A 25 3.14 0.17 -2.98
CA THR A 25 3.27 -0.16 -4.40
C THR A 25 2.19 -1.15 -4.79
N VAL A 26 1.38 -0.82 -5.79
CA VAL A 26 0.39 -1.71 -6.42
C VAL A 26 0.72 -1.76 -7.90
N ASP A 27 1.00 -2.96 -8.43
CA ASP A 27 1.55 -3.16 -9.77
C ASP A 27 2.81 -2.28 -9.99
N THR A 28 2.72 -1.28 -10.87
CA THR A 28 3.81 -0.34 -11.18
C THR A 28 3.63 1.02 -10.49
N LEU A 29 2.51 1.26 -9.82
CA LEU A 29 2.21 2.54 -9.18
C LEU A 29 2.70 2.51 -7.73
N ARG A 30 3.56 3.47 -7.38
CA ARG A 30 4.05 3.67 -6.02
C ARG A 30 3.62 5.04 -5.52
N VAL A 31 3.05 5.09 -4.33
CA VAL A 31 2.73 6.33 -3.61
C VAL A 31 3.43 6.28 -2.26
N GLY A 32 3.98 7.42 -1.85
CA GLY A 32 4.57 7.63 -0.54
C GLY A 32 3.78 8.67 0.24
N ASP A 33 3.90 8.60 1.56
CA ASP A 33 3.35 9.56 2.50
C ASP A 33 4.31 9.73 3.69
N ASP A 34 4.26 10.90 4.30
CA ASP A 34 5.08 11.22 5.47
C ASP A 34 4.44 10.60 6.73
N GLY A 35 5.27 10.01 7.58
CA GLY A 35 4.83 9.44 8.87
C GLY A 35 4.78 10.46 10.00
N PHE A 36 5.27 11.68 9.75
CA PHE A 36 5.32 12.80 10.71
C PHE A 36 5.97 12.46 12.06
N PHE A 37 6.82 11.42 12.09
CA PHE A 37 7.47 10.89 13.28
C PHE A 37 6.50 10.39 14.34
N GLU A 38 5.26 10.11 13.96
CA GLU A 38 4.28 9.49 14.85
C GLU A 38 4.64 8.02 15.06
N GLN A 39 4.42 7.51 16.28
CA GLN A 39 4.63 6.08 16.59
C GLN A 39 3.68 5.15 15.83
N THR A 40 2.58 5.69 15.31
CA THR A 40 1.61 4.94 14.53
C THR A 40 1.20 5.77 13.33
N TYR A 41 1.49 5.27 12.14
CA TYR A 41 0.93 5.79 10.89
C TYR A 41 -0.27 4.92 10.48
N GLN A 42 -1.39 5.55 10.12
CA GLN A 42 -2.52 4.87 9.53
C GLN A 42 -3.18 5.72 8.44
N SER A 43 -3.30 5.16 7.24
CA SER A 43 -3.92 5.87 6.13
C SER A 43 -4.71 4.94 5.22
N ARG A 44 -5.75 5.50 4.60
CA ARG A 44 -6.53 4.82 3.57
C ARG A 44 -5.93 5.13 2.21
N PHE A 45 -5.70 4.11 1.41
CA PHE A 45 -5.25 4.28 0.03
C PHE A 45 -6.34 3.95 -0.98
N ARG A 46 -6.19 4.54 -2.17
CA ARG A 46 -6.97 4.24 -3.37
C ARG A 46 -6.06 4.32 -4.59
N PHE A 47 -5.77 3.17 -5.19
CA PHE A 47 -4.94 3.07 -6.38
C PHE A 47 -5.82 2.76 -7.59
N PRO A 48 -5.71 3.51 -8.71
CA PRO A 48 -6.19 3.00 -9.98
C PRO A 48 -5.35 1.78 -10.35
N ILE A 49 -6.01 0.71 -10.75
CA ILE A 49 -5.33 -0.50 -11.25
C ILE A 49 -5.65 -0.67 -12.74
N ARG A 50 -4.81 -1.45 -13.44
CA ARG A 50 -5.07 -1.76 -14.85
C ARG A 50 -6.44 -2.42 -14.99
N THR A 51 -7.14 -2.11 -16.07
CA THR A 51 -8.39 -2.78 -16.42
C THR A 51 -8.10 -4.17 -16.98
N GLY A 52 -9.12 -5.04 -17.01
CA GLY A 52 -9.05 -6.35 -17.64
C GLY A 52 -8.50 -7.47 -16.74
N TYR A 53 -8.42 -7.24 -15.43
CA TYR A 53 -8.25 -8.33 -14.47
C TYR A 53 -9.44 -9.30 -14.55
N VAL A 54 -9.15 -10.60 -14.51
CA VAL A 54 -10.14 -11.68 -14.50
C VAL A 54 -10.15 -12.41 -13.16
N LEU A 55 -11.19 -13.21 -12.93
CA LEU A 55 -11.32 -13.99 -11.69
C LEU A 55 -10.08 -14.88 -11.47
N GLY A 56 -9.55 -14.85 -10.25
CA GLY A 56 -8.36 -15.59 -9.86
C GLY A 56 -7.05 -14.83 -10.10
N ASP A 57 -7.06 -13.70 -10.81
CA ASP A 57 -5.87 -12.87 -10.97
C ASP A 57 -5.33 -12.39 -9.63
N ARG A 58 -4.00 -12.23 -9.58
CA ARG A 58 -3.23 -11.83 -8.42
C ARG A 58 -2.66 -10.44 -8.63
N ILE A 59 -3.09 -9.50 -7.80
CA ILE A 59 -2.56 -8.14 -7.76
C ILE A 59 -1.53 -8.07 -6.64
N LEU A 60 -0.28 -7.79 -6.99
CA LEU A 60 0.80 -7.69 -6.02
C LEU A 60 0.75 -6.34 -5.31
N VAL A 61 0.89 -6.38 -3.98
CA VAL A 61 0.93 -5.19 -3.14
C VAL A 61 2.16 -5.27 -2.24
N ARG A 62 3.01 -4.24 -2.32
CA ARG A 62 4.16 -4.07 -1.41
C ARG A 62 3.91 -2.88 -0.51
N LEU A 63 4.01 -3.12 0.79
CA LEU A 63 4.03 -2.09 1.82
C LEU A 63 5.46 -1.93 2.30
N GLN A 64 5.91 -0.69 2.44
CA GLN A 64 7.21 -0.35 2.99
C GLN A 64 7.03 0.78 3.99
N ALA A 65 7.67 0.69 5.15
CA ALA A 65 7.75 1.77 6.12
C ALA A 65 9.22 1.98 6.50
N ARG A 66 9.62 3.23 6.69
CA ARG A 66 10.92 3.62 7.21
C ARG A 66 10.71 4.35 8.54
N ASP A 67 11.47 3.98 9.56
CA ASP A 67 11.46 4.66 10.85
C ASP A 67 12.39 5.88 10.86
N VAL A 68 12.34 6.65 11.95
CA VAL A 68 13.20 7.82 12.17
C VAL A 68 14.69 7.51 12.26
N MET A 69 15.05 6.28 12.62
CA MET A 69 16.44 5.80 12.68
C MET A 69 16.95 5.34 11.31
N GLY A 70 16.05 5.24 10.33
CA GLY A 70 16.31 4.86 8.95
C GLY A 70 16.18 3.37 8.67
N PHE A 71 15.76 2.53 9.62
CA PHE A 71 15.46 1.13 9.32
C PHE A 71 14.20 1.02 8.47
N THR A 72 14.13 -0.03 7.65
CA THR A 72 13.04 -0.22 6.70
C THR A 72 12.35 -1.57 6.94
N GLY A 73 11.06 -1.53 7.23
CA GLY A 73 10.17 -2.69 7.24
C GLY A 73 9.50 -2.88 5.88
N VAL A 74 9.40 -4.13 5.42
CA VAL A 74 8.74 -4.48 4.15
C VAL A 74 7.73 -5.60 4.38
N ARG A 75 6.54 -5.45 3.79
CA ARG A 75 5.52 -6.50 3.75
C ARG A 75 4.96 -6.64 2.33
N ASP A 76 5.22 -7.80 1.73
CA ASP A 76 4.62 -8.18 0.46
C ASP A 76 3.32 -8.97 0.71
N THR A 77 2.27 -8.65 -0.04
CA THR A 77 0.98 -9.33 0.01
C THR A 77 0.34 -9.39 -1.38
N VAL A 78 -0.78 -10.11 -1.49
CA VAL A 78 -1.51 -10.30 -2.73
C VAL A 78 -3.00 -10.08 -2.51
N VAL A 79 -3.62 -9.37 -3.44
CA VAL A 79 -5.08 -9.30 -3.57
C VAL A 79 -5.50 -10.23 -4.69
N ILE A 80 -6.48 -11.10 -4.43
CA ILE A 80 -7.01 -12.05 -5.41
C ILE A 80 -8.36 -11.52 -5.90
N VAL A 81 -8.52 -11.43 -7.21
CA VAL A 81 -9.79 -11.02 -7.82
C VAL A 81 -10.82 -12.15 -7.65
N ARG A 82 -11.92 -11.86 -6.96
CA ARG A 82 -13.00 -12.80 -6.68
C ARG A 82 -14.30 -12.30 -7.29
N GLY A 83 -15.18 -13.25 -7.62
CA GLY A 83 -16.53 -12.95 -8.06
C GLY A 83 -17.45 -12.67 -6.87
N PRO A 84 -18.68 -12.20 -7.13
CA PRO A 84 -19.73 -12.16 -6.10
C PRO A 84 -20.06 -13.55 -5.56
#